data_AF-A0A1J9QRD4-F1
#
_entry.id   AF-A0A1J9QRD4-F1
#
_cell.length_a   1.000
_cell.length_b   1.000
_cell.length_c   1.000
_cell.angle_alpha   90.00
_cell.angle_beta   90.00
_cell.angle_gamma   90.00
#
_symmetry.space_group_name_H-M   'P 1'
#
loop_
_entity.id
_entity.type
_entity.pdbx_description
1 polymer ?
#
loop_
_entity_poly.entity_id
_entity_poly.type
_entity_poly.pdbx_seq_one_letter_code
_entity_poly.pdbx_strand_id
1 'polypeptide(L)'
;MRIRADPCIPFASRAAAIVEAALESPRRVTTDSLPLSSHERIFIASIHWNNEAILRSHWNAALIDLVQHLGPSNVFVSILESGSWDGSKAALRELDAKLEAMQVPRSIILDPTTHKDELEREPKPGSSKPGWIWTPRGRQELRRIPYLANLRNRVMEAMHTTDDAKPFTKVLWLNDVVFTTTDVLTLLSTNNGHYAAACSLDFSHPPRFYDTFALRDAGGHKPLTPTWPYFLSAGSRGGVVAGRAGVPVKSCWNGMVVMDAGPFYSTTTTTTITTTTTAATAVTSSDGEGGDDGDGAPLRFRGIPDALASRHLEGSECCLIHADNPLTPGRGVWLNPHVRVGYGREAYEAVNPGGGEAMWPGMGARVRGVWRSRVWGVWGRVRGSGEGWVVRRRVEGWGGGEAGVGVGGEHCLVNEMQVVVENGWRHL
;
A
#
# COMPACT_ATOMS: atom_id res chain seq x y z
N MET A 1 43.77 27.69 -12.91
CA MET A 1 42.57 26.85 -12.71
C MET A 1 41.36 27.67 -13.18
N ARG A 2 40.90 27.48 -14.41
CA ARG A 2 39.74 28.21 -14.98
C ARG A 2 38.50 27.34 -14.81
N ILE A 3 37.52 27.83 -14.06
CA ILE A 3 36.20 27.23 -13.90
C ILE A 3 35.46 27.40 -15.25
N ARG A 4 35.16 26.29 -15.93
CA ARG A 4 34.23 26.29 -17.07
C ARG A 4 32.81 26.41 -16.51
N ALA A 5 32.09 27.44 -16.94
CA ALA A 5 30.66 27.54 -16.73
C ALA A 5 29.95 26.53 -17.65
N ASP A 6 29.03 25.75 -17.09
CA ASP A 6 28.12 24.91 -17.86
C ASP A 6 27.19 25.80 -18.72
N PRO A 7 26.95 25.47 -19.99
CA PRO A 7 26.08 26.26 -20.85
C PRO A 7 24.62 26.14 -20.39
N CYS A 8 23.99 27.28 -20.15
CA CYS A 8 22.54 27.37 -19.95
C CYS A 8 21.80 26.85 -21.19
N ILE A 9 21.12 25.72 -21.04
CA ILE A 9 20.21 25.19 -22.07
C ILE A 9 19.00 26.15 -22.17
N PRO A 10 18.66 26.67 -23.37
CA PRO A 10 17.58 27.65 -23.53
C PRO A 10 16.21 27.06 -23.17
N PHE A 11 15.34 27.90 -22.60
CA PHE A 11 14.00 27.55 -22.09
C PHE A 11 13.10 26.85 -23.14
N ALA A 12 13.28 27.20 -24.43
CA ALA A 12 12.58 26.58 -25.55
C ALA A 12 12.92 25.08 -25.73
N SER A 13 14.17 24.68 -25.46
CA SER A 13 14.60 23.27 -25.53
C SER A 13 14.00 22.44 -24.41
N ARG A 14 13.82 23.01 -23.20
CA ARG A 14 13.09 22.35 -22.11
C ARG A 14 11.60 22.19 -22.40
N ALA A 15 10.96 23.19 -23.00
CA ALA A 15 9.56 23.10 -23.40
C ALA A 15 9.35 22.05 -24.51
N ALA A 16 10.24 22.00 -25.50
CA ALA A 16 10.22 20.99 -26.57
C ALA A 16 10.44 19.56 -26.02
N ALA A 17 11.40 19.35 -25.12
CA ALA A 17 11.62 18.05 -24.47
C ALA A 17 10.43 17.60 -23.58
N ILE A 18 9.73 18.55 -22.95
CA ILE A 18 8.49 18.26 -22.20
C ILE A 18 7.35 17.90 -23.16
N VAL A 19 7.30 18.50 -24.35
CA VAL A 19 6.32 18.18 -25.39
C VAL A 19 6.62 16.83 -26.04
N GLU A 20 7.88 16.52 -26.38
CA GLU A 20 8.30 15.19 -26.88
C GLU A 20 8.04 14.09 -25.85
N ALA A 21 8.40 14.31 -24.58
CA ALA A 21 8.07 13.35 -23.50
C ALA A 21 6.55 13.24 -23.24
N ALA A 22 5.77 14.27 -23.58
CA ALA A 22 4.30 14.21 -23.53
C ALA A 22 3.68 13.57 -24.78
N LEU A 23 4.46 13.36 -25.85
CA LEU A 23 4.05 12.70 -27.10
C LEU A 23 4.43 11.22 -27.15
N GLU A 24 5.32 10.74 -26.28
CA GLU A 24 5.53 9.31 -26.10
C GLU A 24 4.29 8.67 -25.43
N SER A 25 3.67 7.73 -26.15
CA SER A 25 2.49 6.99 -25.68
C SER A 25 2.76 6.34 -24.31
N PRO A 26 1.74 6.21 -23.44
CA PRO A 26 1.88 5.51 -22.17
C PRO A 26 2.35 4.08 -22.44
N ARG A 27 3.63 3.79 -22.17
CA ARG A 27 4.21 2.45 -22.37
C ARG A 27 3.72 1.53 -21.25
N ARG A 28 2.46 1.08 -21.35
CA ARG A 28 2.05 -0.18 -20.72
C ARG A 28 2.87 -1.30 -21.35
N VAL A 29 3.28 -2.24 -20.52
CA VAL A 29 4.01 -3.42 -21.00
C VAL A 29 3.04 -4.26 -21.82
N THR A 30 3.42 -4.66 -23.03
CA THR A 30 2.67 -5.66 -23.80
C THR A 30 2.91 -7.03 -23.18
N THR A 31 1.87 -7.87 -23.05
CA THR A 31 1.96 -9.20 -22.41
C THR A 31 3.04 -10.10 -23.01
N ASP A 32 3.43 -9.88 -24.26
CA ASP A 32 4.47 -10.65 -24.96
C ASP A 32 5.91 -10.20 -24.62
N SER A 33 6.08 -9.09 -23.91
CA SER A 33 7.37 -8.40 -23.76
C SER A 33 8.11 -8.65 -22.44
N LEU A 34 7.49 -9.31 -21.47
CA LEU A 34 8.14 -9.72 -20.22
C LEU A 34 7.94 -11.21 -19.99
N PRO A 35 8.87 -12.08 -20.40
CA PRO A 35 9.00 -13.34 -19.71
C PRO A 35 9.32 -13.00 -18.25
N LEU A 36 8.40 -13.31 -17.33
CA LEU A 36 8.76 -13.36 -15.91
C LEU A 36 10.04 -14.18 -15.84
N SER A 37 11.04 -13.65 -15.11
CA SER A 37 12.22 -14.44 -14.83
C SER A 37 11.76 -15.78 -14.25
N SER A 38 12.31 -16.91 -14.71
CA SER A 38 11.97 -18.24 -14.18
C SER A 38 12.19 -18.35 -12.65
N HIS A 39 12.90 -17.37 -12.08
CA HIS A 39 13.12 -17.21 -10.66
C HIS A 39 12.00 -16.48 -9.92
N GLU A 40 11.14 -15.72 -10.59
CA GLU A 40 10.05 -15.01 -9.93
C GLU A 40 8.99 -15.97 -9.39
N ARG A 41 8.52 -15.67 -8.18
CA ARG A 41 7.42 -16.38 -7.53
C ARG A 41 6.62 -15.37 -6.72
N ILE A 42 5.33 -15.24 -7.01
CA ILE A 42 4.52 -14.11 -6.56
C ILE A 42 3.47 -14.61 -5.56
N PHE A 43 3.52 -14.07 -4.34
CA PHE A 43 2.47 -14.22 -3.34
C PHE A 43 1.39 -13.16 -3.59
N ILE A 44 0.21 -13.58 -4.05
CA ILE A 44 -0.93 -12.69 -4.33
C ILE A 44 -1.82 -12.65 -3.10
N ALA A 45 -2.00 -11.46 -2.53
CA ALA A 45 -2.74 -11.22 -1.30
C ALA A 45 -3.98 -10.34 -1.55
N SER A 46 -5.13 -10.68 -0.96
CA SER A 46 -6.34 -9.87 -1.03
C SER A 46 -7.21 -9.98 0.24
N ILE A 47 -7.97 -8.92 0.52
CA ILE A 47 -9.03 -8.92 1.54
C ILE A 47 -10.34 -8.50 0.88
N HIS A 48 -11.43 -9.21 1.17
CA HIS A 48 -12.76 -8.89 0.66
C HIS A 48 -13.79 -8.77 1.79
N TRP A 49 -14.68 -7.77 1.64
CA TRP A 49 -15.83 -7.57 2.51
C TRP A 49 -16.98 -6.94 1.71
N ASN A 50 -18.10 -7.65 1.59
CA ASN A 50 -19.26 -7.25 0.81
C ASN A 50 -18.93 -6.85 -0.64
N ASN A 51 -18.16 -7.71 -1.32
CA ASN A 51 -17.64 -7.51 -2.66
C ASN A 51 -18.26 -8.44 -3.72
N GLU A 52 -19.40 -9.07 -3.48
CA GLU A 52 -19.98 -10.07 -4.40
C GLU A 52 -20.04 -9.55 -5.85
N ALA A 53 -20.56 -8.33 -6.02
CA ALA A 53 -20.77 -7.74 -7.33
C ALA A 53 -19.47 -7.67 -8.14
N ILE A 54 -18.36 -7.16 -7.56
CA ILE A 54 -17.09 -7.01 -8.27
C ILE A 54 -16.34 -8.35 -8.41
N LEU A 55 -16.43 -9.23 -7.40
CA LEU A 55 -15.87 -10.59 -7.43
C LEU A 55 -16.41 -11.38 -8.62
N ARG A 56 -17.75 -11.42 -8.77
CA ARG A 56 -18.43 -12.17 -9.82
C ARG A 56 -18.25 -11.54 -11.21
N SER A 57 -18.30 -10.22 -11.29
CA SER A 57 -18.33 -9.54 -12.59
C SER A 57 -16.96 -9.37 -13.22
N HIS A 58 -15.88 -9.23 -12.44
CA HIS A 58 -14.55 -8.89 -12.97
C HIS A 58 -13.40 -9.54 -12.21
N TRP A 59 -13.34 -9.37 -10.89
CA TRP A 59 -12.13 -9.61 -10.12
C TRP A 59 -11.67 -11.07 -10.16
N ASN A 60 -12.61 -12.02 -10.00
CA ASN A 60 -12.28 -13.46 -10.06
C ASN A 60 -11.73 -13.85 -11.43
N ALA A 61 -12.32 -13.35 -12.51
CA ALA A 61 -11.86 -13.63 -13.87
C ALA A 61 -10.45 -13.05 -14.11
N ALA A 62 -10.23 -11.79 -13.70
CA ALA A 62 -8.93 -11.13 -13.84
C ALA A 62 -7.82 -11.83 -13.05
N LEU A 63 -8.11 -12.35 -11.85
CA LEU A 63 -7.16 -13.16 -11.09
C LEU A 63 -6.84 -14.48 -11.81
N ILE A 64 -7.84 -15.15 -12.37
CA ILE A 64 -7.62 -16.39 -13.14
C ILE A 64 -6.74 -16.10 -14.38
N ASP A 65 -7.04 -15.05 -15.14
CA ASP A 65 -6.25 -14.64 -16.31
C ASP A 65 -4.80 -14.33 -15.93
N LEU A 66 -4.61 -13.63 -14.80
CA LEU A 66 -3.29 -13.34 -14.26
C LEU A 66 -2.54 -14.63 -13.90
N VAL A 67 -3.17 -15.54 -13.15
CA VAL A 67 -2.57 -16.81 -12.74
C VAL A 67 -2.21 -17.69 -13.94
N GLN A 68 -3.07 -17.74 -14.95
CA GLN A 68 -2.78 -18.45 -16.21
C GLN A 68 -1.57 -17.86 -16.92
N HIS A 69 -1.48 -16.53 -16.98
CA HIS A 69 -0.36 -15.85 -17.61
C HIS A 69 0.96 -16.03 -16.84
N LEU A 70 0.95 -15.87 -15.52
CA LEU A 70 2.15 -16.02 -14.68
C LEU A 70 2.61 -17.48 -14.57
N GLY A 71 1.67 -18.42 -14.74
CA GLY A 71 1.87 -19.85 -14.53
C GLY A 71 1.51 -20.28 -13.10
N PRO A 72 0.65 -21.31 -12.91
CA PRO A 72 0.21 -21.77 -11.59
C PRO A 72 1.35 -22.07 -10.60
N SER A 73 2.48 -22.59 -11.07
CA SER A 73 3.66 -22.93 -10.24
C SER A 73 4.46 -21.72 -9.77
N ASN A 74 4.32 -20.57 -10.42
CA ASN A 74 4.94 -19.31 -10.00
C ASN A 74 4.02 -18.53 -9.02
N VAL A 75 2.80 -19.05 -8.85
CA VAL A 75 1.68 -18.65 -8.01
C VAL A 75 1.81 -18.91 -6.50
N PHE A 76 1.27 -18.05 -5.63
CA PHE A 76 0.47 -18.49 -4.48
C PHE A 76 -0.65 -17.48 -4.24
N VAL A 77 -1.87 -17.92 -3.97
CA VAL A 77 -3.02 -17.01 -3.74
C VAL A 77 -3.47 -17.08 -2.28
N SER A 78 -3.39 -15.97 -1.56
CA SER A 78 -3.90 -15.82 -0.18
C SER A 78 -5.03 -14.79 -0.14
N ILE A 79 -6.24 -15.23 0.23
CA ILE A 79 -7.42 -14.37 0.29
C ILE A 79 -8.08 -14.53 1.64
N LEU A 80 -8.44 -13.40 2.26
CA LEU A 80 -9.26 -13.37 3.46
C LEU A 80 -10.56 -12.63 3.20
N GLU A 81 -11.67 -13.33 3.40
CA GLU A 81 -13.01 -12.75 3.42
C GLU A 81 -13.37 -12.42 4.87
N SER A 82 -13.59 -11.14 5.19
CA SER A 82 -13.69 -10.65 6.57
C SER A 82 -15.14 -10.45 7.06
N GLY A 83 -16.00 -11.46 6.91
CA GLY A 83 -17.33 -11.44 7.55
C GLY A 83 -18.45 -10.78 6.75
N SER A 84 -18.44 -10.93 5.43
CA SER A 84 -19.47 -10.45 4.49
C SER A 84 -20.82 -11.09 4.76
N TRP A 85 -21.89 -10.33 4.50
CA TRP A 85 -23.29 -10.78 4.54
C TRP A 85 -23.94 -10.88 3.16
N ASP A 86 -23.25 -10.47 2.10
CA ASP A 86 -23.66 -10.72 0.71
C ASP A 86 -23.11 -12.09 0.21
N GLY A 87 -23.23 -12.36 -1.09
CA GLY A 87 -22.71 -13.59 -1.69
C GLY A 87 -21.19 -13.64 -1.91
N SER A 88 -20.39 -12.77 -1.28
CA SER A 88 -18.92 -12.78 -1.43
C SER A 88 -18.31 -14.14 -1.08
N LYS A 89 -18.77 -14.76 0.02
CA LYS A 89 -18.34 -16.10 0.42
C LYS A 89 -18.62 -17.14 -0.67
N ALA A 90 -19.77 -17.07 -1.34
CA ALA A 90 -20.10 -17.98 -2.44
C ALA A 90 -19.23 -17.72 -3.67
N ALA A 91 -19.04 -16.45 -4.05
CA ALA A 91 -18.18 -16.08 -5.17
C ALA A 91 -16.72 -16.53 -4.96
N LEU A 92 -16.21 -16.48 -3.73
CA LEU A 92 -14.86 -16.94 -3.40
C LEU A 92 -14.74 -18.47 -3.37
N ARG A 93 -15.80 -19.22 -3.01
CA ARG A 93 -15.81 -20.69 -3.17
C ARG A 93 -15.76 -21.11 -4.64
N GLU A 94 -16.43 -20.38 -5.52
CA GLU A 94 -16.35 -20.64 -6.96
C GLU A 94 -14.96 -20.34 -7.53
N LEU A 95 -14.30 -19.29 -7.03
CA LEU A 95 -12.90 -19.00 -7.36
C LEU A 95 -11.96 -20.11 -6.85
N ASP A 96 -12.16 -20.55 -5.61
CA ASP A 96 -11.38 -21.61 -4.97
C ASP A 96 -11.38 -22.90 -5.82
N ALA A 97 -12.55 -23.35 -6.26
CA ALA A 97 -12.69 -24.52 -7.13
C ALA A 97 -11.97 -24.35 -8.48
N LYS A 98 -11.97 -23.15 -9.08
CA LYS A 98 -11.25 -22.88 -10.33
C LYS A 98 -9.74 -22.91 -10.13
N LEU A 99 -9.24 -22.31 -9.06
CA LEU A 99 -7.82 -22.34 -8.71
C LEU A 99 -7.36 -23.77 -8.38
N GLU A 100 -8.23 -24.59 -7.76
CA GLU A 100 -7.97 -26.01 -7.53
C GLU A 100 -7.80 -26.80 -8.82
N ALA A 101 -8.72 -26.63 -9.77
CA ALA A 101 -8.66 -27.28 -11.07
C ALA A 101 -7.39 -26.92 -11.85
N MET A 102 -6.83 -25.73 -11.59
CA MET A 102 -5.57 -25.25 -12.16
C MET A 102 -4.32 -25.64 -11.35
N GLN A 103 -4.50 -26.39 -10.24
CA GLN A 103 -3.42 -26.80 -9.33
C GLN A 103 -2.64 -25.63 -8.73
N VAL A 104 -3.33 -24.51 -8.46
CA VAL A 104 -2.72 -23.31 -7.88
C VAL A 104 -2.69 -23.46 -6.36
N PRO A 105 -1.52 -23.33 -5.71
CA PRO A 105 -1.43 -23.34 -4.26
C PRO A 105 -2.06 -22.07 -3.69
N ARG A 106 -2.88 -22.22 -2.64
CA ARG A 106 -3.68 -21.12 -2.11
C ARG A 106 -4.13 -21.33 -0.68
N SER A 107 -4.50 -20.22 -0.03
CA SER A 107 -5.21 -20.15 1.24
C SER A 107 -6.38 -19.19 1.09
N ILE A 108 -7.62 -19.68 1.16
CA ILE A 108 -8.82 -18.86 1.07
C ILE A 108 -9.61 -19.02 2.37
N ILE A 109 -9.55 -17.99 3.22
CA ILE A 109 -10.19 -17.97 4.53
C ILE A 109 -11.53 -17.25 4.42
N LEU A 110 -12.61 -17.95 4.77
CA LEU A 110 -13.96 -17.38 4.84
C LEU A 110 -14.36 -17.17 6.29
N ASP A 111 -14.18 -15.96 6.81
CA ASP A 111 -14.42 -15.67 8.23
C ASP A 111 -15.93 -15.62 8.53
N PRO A 112 -16.45 -16.44 9.47
CA PRO A 112 -17.84 -16.34 9.91
C PRO A 112 -18.09 -15.11 10.80
N THR A 113 -17.04 -14.52 11.38
CA THR A 113 -17.15 -13.36 12.28
C THR A 113 -17.49 -12.11 11.49
N THR A 114 -18.69 -11.56 11.68
CA THR A 114 -19.13 -10.32 11.05
C THR A 114 -18.53 -9.10 11.74
N HIS A 115 -18.57 -7.94 11.08
CA HIS A 115 -18.24 -6.67 11.74
C HIS A 115 -19.11 -6.42 12.99
N LYS A 116 -20.37 -6.85 12.97
CA LYS A 116 -21.25 -6.76 14.14
C LYS A 116 -20.68 -7.56 15.31
N ASP A 117 -20.28 -8.81 15.07
CA ASP A 117 -19.68 -9.67 16.10
C ASP A 117 -18.38 -9.05 16.66
N GLU A 118 -17.57 -8.41 15.82
CA GLU A 118 -16.36 -7.70 16.28
C GLU A 118 -16.69 -6.51 17.19
N LEU A 119 -17.74 -5.76 16.86
CA LEU A 119 -18.19 -4.62 17.66
C LEU A 119 -18.84 -5.05 18.99
N GLU A 120 -19.45 -6.23 19.04
CA GLU A 120 -20.02 -6.80 20.27
C GLU A 120 -18.94 -7.30 21.25
N ARG A 121 -17.68 -7.44 20.80
CA ARG A 121 -16.53 -7.75 21.66
C ARG A 121 -15.97 -6.51 22.39
N GLU A 122 -16.83 -5.55 22.70
CA GLU A 122 -16.50 -4.32 23.43
C GLU A 122 -15.89 -4.67 24.81
N PRO A 123 -14.80 -4.00 25.22
CA PRO A 123 -14.19 -4.22 26.53
C PRO A 123 -15.16 -3.86 27.66
N LYS A 124 -15.06 -4.58 28.78
CA LYS A 124 -15.85 -4.25 29.97
C LYS A 124 -15.51 -2.85 30.47
N PRO A 125 -16.47 -2.10 31.06
CA PRO A 125 -16.19 -0.81 31.66
C PRO A 125 -15.01 -0.89 32.64
N GLY A 126 -14.01 -0.02 32.47
CA GLY A 126 -12.79 -0.01 33.29
C GLY A 126 -11.66 -0.94 32.82
N SER A 127 -11.85 -1.69 31.73
CA SER A 127 -10.77 -2.46 31.07
C SER A 127 -10.25 -1.76 29.81
N SER A 128 -8.97 -1.93 29.52
CA SER A 128 -8.36 -1.57 28.24
C SER A 128 -8.17 -2.83 27.40
N LYS A 129 -8.49 -2.74 26.10
CA LYS A 129 -8.21 -3.78 25.12
C LYS A 129 -7.45 -3.13 23.96
N PRO A 130 -6.34 -3.73 23.49
CA PRO A 130 -5.59 -3.19 22.36
C PRO A 130 -6.49 -2.92 21.15
N GLY A 131 -6.31 -1.77 20.53
CA GLY A 131 -7.10 -1.36 19.36
C GLY A 131 -8.49 -0.79 19.68
N TRP A 132 -8.88 -0.67 20.96
CA TRP A 132 -10.10 0.03 21.38
C TRP A 132 -9.76 1.38 22.00
N ILE A 133 -10.57 2.40 21.71
CA ILE A 133 -10.33 3.77 22.18
C ILE A 133 -11.61 4.42 22.71
N TRP A 134 -11.46 5.22 23.76
CA TRP A 134 -12.53 6.10 24.24
C TRP A 134 -12.71 7.27 23.27
N THR A 135 -13.93 7.45 22.79
CA THR A 135 -14.26 8.53 21.85
C THR A 135 -15.02 9.65 22.56
N PRO A 136 -15.07 10.87 21.98
CA PRO A 136 -15.86 11.98 22.53
C PRO A 136 -17.36 11.69 22.74
N ARG A 137 -17.85 10.56 22.20
CA ARG A 137 -19.22 10.07 22.37
C ARG A 137 -19.44 9.28 23.66
N GLY A 138 -18.41 9.15 24.51
CA GLY A 138 -18.53 8.53 25.83
C GLY A 138 -18.66 7.01 25.80
N ARG A 139 -18.13 6.33 24.77
CA ARG A 139 -18.09 4.86 24.65
C ARG A 139 -16.75 4.39 24.09
N GLN A 140 -16.42 3.10 24.27
CA GLN A 140 -15.26 2.50 23.61
C GLN A 140 -15.61 2.07 22.20
N GLU A 141 -14.69 2.30 21.27
CA GLU A 141 -14.90 1.94 19.87
C GLU A 141 -13.64 1.33 19.27
N LEU A 142 -13.84 0.31 18.43
CA LEU A 142 -12.78 -0.39 17.75
C LEU A 142 -12.14 0.53 16.70
N ARG A 143 -10.84 0.75 16.82
CA ARG A 143 -10.05 1.53 15.87
C ARG A 143 -9.93 0.78 14.55
N ARG A 144 -10.17 1.50 13.45
CA ARG A 144 -10.17 0.93 12.10
C ARG A 144 -8.79 0.41 11.69
N ILE A 145 -7.72 1.15 11.97
CA ILE A 145 -6.41 0.83 11.39
C ILE A 145 -5.74 -0.39 12.04
N PRO A 146 -5.71 -0.52 13.38
CA PRO A 146 -5.26 -1.77 14.00
C PRO A 146 -6.07 -2.99 13.54
N TYR A 147 -7.39 -2.83 13.35
CA TYR A 147 -8.25 -3.88 12.79
C TYR A 147 -7.82 -4.30 11.38
N LEU A 148 -7.64 -3.34 10.44
CA LEU A 148 -7.18 -3.65 9.09
C LEU A 148 -5.76 -4.23 9.06
N ALA A 149 -4.86 -3.73 9.91
CA ALA A 149 -3.50 -4.27 10.04
C ALA A 149 -3.52 -5.75 10.47
N ASN A 150 -4.40 -6.11 11.42
CA ASN A 150 -4.58 -7.49 11.85
C ASN A 150 -5.06 -8.38 10.69
N LEU A 151 -6.09 -7.96 9.95
CA LEU A 151 -6.59 -8.70 8.79
C LEU A 151 -5.49 -8.92 7.74
N ARG A 152 -4.67 -7.90 7.46
CA ARG A 152 -3.55 -8.02 6.51
C ARG A 152 -2.49 -8.99 7.00
N ASN A 153 -2.15 -8.94 8.28
CA ASN A 153 -1.20 -9.89 8.85
C ASN A 153 -1.72 -11.34 8.79
N ARG A 154 -3.03 -11.58 9.01
CA ARG A 154 -3.65 -12.90 8.86
C ARG A 154 -3.52 -13.45 7.44
N VAL A 155 -3.70 -12.61 6.41
CA VAL A 155 -3.46 -13.01 5.01
C VAL A 155 -2.00 -13.40 4.79
N MET A 156 -1.07 -12.68 5.40
CA MET A 156 0.38 -12.93 5.30
C MET A 156 0.84 -14.17 6.07
N GLU A 157 0.08 -14.68 7.04
CA GLU A 157 0.44 -15.91 7.77
C GLU A 157 0.67 -17.11 6.83
N ALA A 158 -0.09 -17.19 5.73
CA ALA A 158 0.07 -18.23 4.71
C ALA A 158 1.47 -18.24 4.07
N MET A 159 2.17 -17.11 4.06
CA MET A 159 3.55 -17.02 3.57
C MET A 159 4.54 -17.79 4.47
N HIS A 160 4.20 -17.98 5.74
CA HIS A 160 5.02 -18.66 6.75
C HIS A 160 4.64 -20.12 6.98
N THR A 161 3.38 -20.48 6.68
CA THR A 161 2.85 -21.82 6.94
C THR A 161 2.75 -22.70 5.70
N THR A 162 2.95 -22.13 4.50
CA THR A 162 2.98 -22.91 3.26
C THR A 162 4.20 -23.82 3.21
N ASP A 163 4.01 -25.08 2.81
CA ASP A 163 5.09 -26.06 2.59
C ASP A 163 5.87 -25.83 1.29
N ASP A 164 5.88 -24.60 0.78
CA ASP A 164 6.49 -24.35 -0.52
C ASP A 164 8.00 -24.22 -0.42
N ALA A 165 8.70 -25.07 -1.18
CA ALA A 165 10.15 -25.11 -1.19
C ALA A 165 10.80 -23.87 -1.84
N LYS A 166 10.09 -23.16 -2.72
CA LYS A 166 10.64 -21.98 -3.41
C LYS A 166 10.18 -20.70 -2.70
N PRO A 167 11.07 -19.83 -2.20
CA PRO A 167 10.67 -18.57 -1.60
C PRO A 167 10.00 -17.66 -2.64
N PHE A 168 9.05 -16.85 -2.18
CA PHE A 168 8.45 -15.78 -2.95
C PHE A 168 9.48 -14.67 -3.16
N THR A 169 9.46 -14.07 -4.35
CA THR A 169 10.30 -12.92 -4.68
C THR A 169 9.52 -11.61 -4.58
N LYS A 170 8.19 -11.66 -4.77
CA LYS A 170 7.31 -10.50 -4.70
C LYS A 170 6.01 -10.83 -3.94
N VAL A 171 5.46 -9.81 -3.28
CA VAL A 171 4.11 -9.83 -2.70
C VAL A 171 3.26 -8.84 -3.49
N LEU A 172 2.22 -9.33 -4.17
CA LEU A 172 1.24 -8.52 -4.90
C LEU A 172 -0.03 -8.41 -4.05
N TRP A 173 -0.33 -7.21 -3.57
CA TRP A 173 -1.60 -6.91 -2.92
C TRP A 173 -2.60 -6.35 -3.92
N LEU A 174 -3.79 -6.94 -3.94
CA LEU A 174 -4.94 -6.52 -4.74
C LEU A 174 -6.07 -6.11 -3.79
N ASN A 175 -6.61 -4.91 -3.98
CA ASN A 175 -7.90 -4.54 -3.39
C ASN A 175 -9.05 -5.08 -4.28
N ASP A 176 -10.27 -4.78 -3.89
CA ASP A 176 -11.52 -4.95 -4.64
C ASP A 176 -11.65 -3.94 -5.80
N VAL A 177 -10.69 -3.97 -6.72
CA VAL A 177 -10.62 -3.10 -7.90
C VAL A 177 -10.66 -3.90 -9.20
N VAL A 178 -11.11 -3.27 -10.29
CA VAL A 178 -10.95 -3.77 -11.64
C VAL A 178 -9.50 -3.54 -12.07
N PHE A 179 -8.85 -4.62 -12.54
CA PHE A 179 -7.49 -4.65 -13.05
C PHE A 179 -7.38 -5.67 -14.20
N THR A 180 -6.27 -5.63 -14.92
CA THR A 180 -5.91 -6.59 -15.98
C THR A 180 -4.52 -7.18 -15.73
N THR A 181 -4.21 -8.30 -16.39
CA THR A 181 -2.84 -8.86 -16.40
C THR A 181 -1.80 -7.83 -16.82
N THR A 182 -2.09 -7.02 -17.84
CA THR A 182 -1.22 -5.92 -18.30
C THR A 182 -0.95 -4.89 -17.22
N ASP A 183 -1.95 -4.54 -16.40
CA ASP A 183 -1.77 -3.60 -15.28
C ASP A 183 -0.77 -4.16 -14.27
N VAL A 184 -0.88 -5.45 -13.94
CA VAL A 184 0.01 -6.13 -12.98
C VAL A 184 1.44 -6.24 -13.54
N LEU A 185 1.61 -6.66 -14.79
CA LEU A 185 2.94 -6.75 -15.42
C LEU A 185 3.62 -5.39 -15.55
N THR A 186 2.85 -4.35 -15.90
CA THR A 186 3.35 -2.96 -15.96
C THR A 186 3.75 -2.48 -14.56
N LEU A 187 3.03 -2.90 -13.52
CA LEU A 187 3.38 -2.56 -12.14
C LEU A 187 4.66 -3.28 -11.70
N LEU A 188 4.79 -4.58 -12.01
CA LEU A 188 5.99 -5.38 -11.75
C LEU A 188 7.24 -4.82 -12.43
N SER A 189 7.10 -4.26 -13.63
CA SER A 189 8.22 -3.68 -14.39
C SER A 189 8.62 -2.28 -13.92
N THR A 190 7.90 -1.68 -12.96
CA THR A 190 8.20 -0.35 -12.44
C THR A 190 9.66 -0.29 -11.99
N ASN A 191 10.40 0.75 -12.37
CA ASN A 191 11.82 0.89 -12.05
C ASN A 191 12.66 -0.38 -12.36
N ASN A 192 12.36 -1.05 -13.47
CA ASN A 192 13.01 -2.30 -13.91
C ASN A 192 12.93 -3.43 -12.87
N GLY A 193 11.87 -3.49 -12.06
CA GLY A 193 11.70 -4.50 -11.00
C GLY A 193 12.50 -4.22 -9.71
N HIS A 194 13.33 -3.16 -9.70
CA HIS A 194 14.20 -2.77 -8.59
C HIS A 194 13.53 -1.72 -7.69
N TYR A 195 12.71 -2.16 -6.76
CA TYR A 195 12.04 -1.29 -5.79
C TYR A 195 11.83 -2.01 -4.46
N ALA A 196 11.57 -1.25 -3.39
CA ALA A 196 11.00 -1.82 -2.17
C ALA A 196 9.51 -2.07 -2.38
N ALA A 197 8.80 -1.09 -2.96
CA ALA A 197 7.41 -1.21 -3.36
C ALA A 197 7.08 -0.37 -4.61
N ALA A 198 6.08 -0.82 -5.38
CA ALA A 198 5.50 -0.09 -6.51
C ALA A 198 3.97 -0.15 -6.46
N CYS A 199 3.27 0.99 -6.57
CA CYS A 199 1.80 1.04 -6.50
C CYS A 199 1.15 1.68 -7.73
N SER A 200 -0.11 1.31 -7.97
CA SER A 200 -0.99 1.92 -8.99
C SER A 200 -1.61 3.24 -8.52
N LEU A 201 -2.49 3.82 -9.34
CA LEU A 201 -3.48 4.83 -8.94
C LEU A 201 -4.89 4.22 -8.96
N ASP A 202 -5.72 4.52 -7.98
CA ASP A 202 -7.10 4.01 -7.87
C ASP A 202 -8.16 5.10 -8.07
N PHE A 203 -9.28 4.72 -8.67
CA PHE A 203 -10.36 5.65 -8.96
C PHE A 203 -11.73 5.05 -8.61
N SER A 204 -12.51 5.80 -7.83
CA SER A 204 -13.93 5.54 -7.63
C SER A 204 -14.79 6.50 -8.45
N HIS A 205 -14.44 7.80 -8.43
CA HIS A 205 -15.13 8.84 -9.19
C HIS A 205 -14.11 9.69 -9.99
N PRO A 206 -13.65 9.21 -11.16
CA PRO A 206 -12.72 9.94 -12.02
C PRO A 206 -13.20 11.38 -12.31
N PRO A 207 -12.28 12.35 -12.44
CA PRO A 207 -10.82 12.21 -12.54
C PRO A 207 -10.09 12.29 -11.19
N ARG A 208 -10.82 12.22 -10.06
CA ARG A 208 -10.22 12.24 -8.72
C ARG A 208 -9.77 10.83 -8.33
N PHE A 209 -8.50 10.66 -7.97
CA PHE A 209 -8.05 9.39 -7.40
C PHE A 209 -8.61 9.24 -5.98
N TYR A 210 -8.78 7.99 -5.53
CA TYR A 210 -9.53 7.66 -4.32
C TYR A 210 -8.65 7.68 -3.06
N ASP A 211 -7.60 6.86 -3.00
CA ASP A 211 -6.81 6.69 -1.78
C ASP A 211 -5.79 7.83 -1.59
N THR A 212 -6.24 8.90 -0.92
CA THR A 212 -5.38 9.98 -0.43
C THR A 212 -4.75 9.70 0.93
N PHE A 213 -5.17 8.61 1.60
CA PHE A 213 -4.77 8.37 2.99
C PHE A 213 -3.40 7.72 3.08
N ALA A 214 -3.11 6.73 2.24
CA ALA A 214 -1.81 6.07 2.20
C ALA A 214 -0.76 6.83 1.36
N LEU A 215 -1.19 7.59 0.34
CA LEU A 215 -0.29 8.25 -0.59
C LEU A 215 0.44 9.44 0.05
N ARG A 216 1.78 9.43 0.02
CA ARG A 216 2.64 10.56 0.41
C ARG A 216 3.69 10.80 -0.65
N ASP A 217 3.82 12.04 -1.11
CA ASP A 217 4.82 12.39 -2.13
C ASP A 217 6.26 12.17 -1.64
N ALA A 218 7.26 12.38 -2.49
CA ALA A 218 8.67 12.15 -2.12
C ALA A 218 9.14 12.99 -0.92
N GLY A 219 8.45 14.10 -0.60
CA GLY A 219 8.71 14.91 0.59
C GLY A 219 7.90 14.49 1.82
N GLY A 220 7.09 13.43 1.73
CA GLY A 220 6.22 12.98 2.81
C GLY A 220 4.91 13.76 2.91
N HIS A 221 4.55 14.58 1.92
CA HIS A 221 3.33 15.39 1.98
C HIS A 221 2.12 14.63 1.44
N LYS A 222 0.94 14.94 1.98
CA LYS A 222 -0.32 14.58 1.34
C LYS A 222 -0.37 15.16 -0.10
N PRO A 223 -1.10 14.50 -1.02
CA PRO A 223 -1.34 15.02 -2.36
C PRO A 223 -1.91 16.45 -2.30
N LEU A 224 -1.35 17.33 -3.13
CA LEU A 224 -1.79 18.72 -3.28
C LEU A 224 -3.21 18.81 -3.84
N THR A 225 -3.53 17.94 -4.81
CA THR A 225 -4.85 17.86 -5.42
C THR A 225 -5.20 16.40 -5.72
N PRO A 226 -6.48 16.00 -5.65
CA PRO A 226 -6.90 14.64 -6.04
C PRO A 226 -6.91 14.44 -7.57
N THR A 227 -6.65 15.48 -8.36
CA THR A 227 -6.54 15.41 -9.83
C THR A 227 -5.10 15.65 -10.26
N TRP A 228 -4.74 15.17 -11.45
CA TRP A 228 -3.41 15.35 -12.03
C TRP A 228 -2.99 16.84 -12.02
N PRO A 229 -1.73 17.19 -11.66
CA PRO A 229 -0.56 16.33 -11.44
C PRO A 229 -0.29 15.94 -9.97
N TYR A 230 -1.33 15.92 -9.13
CA TYR A 230 -1.39 15.38 -7.76
C TYR A 230 -0.49 16.00 -6.69
N PHE A 231 0.81 16.17 -6.93
CA PHE A 231 1.81 16.29 -5.88
C PHE A 231 2.29 17.71 -5.58
N LEU A 232 2.71 17.93 -4.34
CA LEU A 232 3.35 19.17 -3.89
C LEU A 232 4.86 19.15 -4.18
N SER A 233 5.52 18.04 -3.87
CA SER A 233 6.94 17.80 -4.13
C SER A 233 7.27 17.95 -5.61
N ALA A 234 8.31 18.73 -5.90
CA ALA A 234 8.76 18.98 -7.27
C ALA A 234 9.21 17.70 -7.98
N GLY A 235 9.85 16.77 -7.25
CA GLY A 235 10.31 15.49 -7.80
C GLY A 235 9.15 14.62 -8.26
N SER A 236 8.18 14.36 -7.38
CA SER A 236 7.01 13.54 -7.69
C SER A 236 6.13 14.19 -8.77
N ARG A 237 5.85 15.49 -8.65
CA ARG A 237 5.07 16.24 -9.64
C ARG A 237 5.76 16.25 -11.01
N GLY A 238 7.07 16.49 -11.04
CA GLY A 238 7.85 16.47 -12.27
C GLY A 238 7.81 15.11 -12.97
N GLY A 239 7.90 14.01 -12.21
CA GLY A 239 7.80 12.66 -12.75
C GLY A 239 6.45 12.36 -13.40
N VAL A 240 5.34 12.72 -12.73
CA VAL A 240 3.98 12.57 -13.28
C VAL A 240 3.78 13.43 -14.53
N VAL A 241 4.27 14.68 -14.50
CA VAL A 241 4.15 15.60 -15.64
C VAL A 241 4.93 15.09 -16.85
N ALA A 242 6.12 14.53 -16.62
CA ALA A 242 6.98 13.96 -17.65
C ALA A 242 6.57 12.55 -18.10
N GLY A 243 5.46 11.99 -17.59
CA GLY A 243 4.97 10.67 -18.03
C GLY A 243 5.88 9.49 -17.65
N ARG A 244 6.69 9.62 -16.59
CA ARG A 244 7.62 8.55 -16.19
C ARG A 244 6.87 7.29 -15.75
N ALA A 245 7.41 6.12 -16.09
CA ALA A 245 6.90 4.81 -15.67
C ALA A 245 7.13 4.49 -14.18
N GLY A 246 7.77 5.39 -13.44
CA GLY A 246 7.92 5.32 -11.99
C GLY A 246 8.16 6.71 -11.42
N VAL A 247 7.38 7.07 -10.40
CA VAL A 247 7.46 8.37 -9.72
C VAL A 247 7.79 8.12 -8.25
N PRO A 248 8.89 8.69 -7.72
CA PRO A 248 9.27 8.45 -6.34
C PRO A 248 8.24 9.07 -5.39
N VAL A 249 7.87 8.30 -4.37
CA VAL A 249 6.94 8.67 -3.29
C VAL A 249 7.50 8.15 -1.97
N LYS A 250 6.99 8.64 -0.84
CA LYS A 250 7.32 8.08 0.48
C LYS A 250 6.46 6.86 0.81
N SER A 251 5.23 6.83 0.32
CA SER A 251 4.28 5.72 0.53
C SER A 251 3.16 5.76 -0.51
N CYS A 252 2.59 4.60 -0.82
CA CYS A 252 1.40 4.44 -1.66
C CYS A 252 0.70 3.10 -1.40
N TRP A 253 -0.57 2.96 -1.83
CA TRP A 253 -1.29 1.68 -1.81
C TRP A 253 -2.25 1.60 -2.99
N ASN A 254 -3.21 2.54 -3.04
CA ASN A 254 -3.94 2.94 -4.25
C ASN A 254 -4.44 1.78 -5.13
N GLY A 255 -5.15 0.83 -4.52
CA GLY A 255 -5.86 -0.27 -5.19
C GLY A 255 -5.01 -1.50 -5.52
N MET A 256 -3.72 -1.32 -5.82
CA MET A 256 -2.80 -2.42 -6.13
C MET A 256 -1.35 -2.01 -5.84
N VAL A 257 -0.63 -2.86 -5.12
CA VAL A 257 0.79 -2.64 -4.78
C VAL A 257 1.59 -3.93 -4.88
N VAL A 258 2.79 -3.85 -5.43
CA VAL A 258 3.78 -4.93 -5.40
C VAL A 258 4.91 -4.54 -4.47
N MET A 259 5.30 -5.44 -3.58
CA MET A 259 6.42 -5.29 -2.66
C MET A 259 7.47 -6.38 -2.90
N ASP A 260 8.72 -6.08 -2.58
CA ASP A 260 9.73 -7.13 -2.43
C ASP A 260 9.33 -8.06 -1.27
N ALA A 261 9.43 -9.37 -1.48
CA ALA A 261 9.01 -10.36 -0.49
C ALA A 261 10.02 -10.57 0.63
N GLY A 262 11.31 -10.23 0.41
CA GLY A 262 12.41 -10.49 1.34
C GLY A 262 12.12 -10.01 2.78
N PRO A 263 11.69 -8.75 2.99
CA PRO A 263 11.39 -8.23 4.32
C PRO A 263 10.29 -8.97 5.07
N PHE A 264 9.39 -9.69 4.39
CA PHE A 264 8.32 -10.45 5.04
C PHE A 264 8.77 -11.83 5.52
N TYR A 265 10.03 -12.22 5.30
CA TYR A 265 10.62 -13.40 5.91
C TYR A 265 11.35 -13.05 7.20
N SER A 266 11.42 -14.01 8.13
CA SER A 266 12.23 -13.84 9.34
C SER A 266 13.70 -13.90 8.96
N THR A 267 14.46 -12.86 9.27
CA THR A 267 15.92 -12.91 9.17
C THR A 267 16.43 -13.66 10.38
N THR A 268 16.69 -14.96 10.24
CA THR A 268 17.55 -15.65 11.20
C THR A 268 18.96 -15.13 10.96
N THR A 269 19.33 -14.04 11.64
CA THR A 269 20.71 -13.60 11.72
C THR A 269 21.48 -14.74 12.39
N THR A 270 22.07 -15.62 11.58
CA THR A 270 23.06 -16.59 12.04
C THR A 270 24.30 -15.77 12.39
N THR A 271 24.27 -15.12 13.54
CA THR A 271 25.47 -14.60 14.16
C THR A 271 26.27 -15.84 14.50
N THR A 272 27.22 -16.18 13.63
CA THR A 272 28.30 -17.11 13.96
C THR A 272 29.12 -16.42 15.06
N ILE A 273 28.64 -16.51 16.29
CA ILE A 273 29.43 -16.19 17.47
C ILE A 273 30.47 -17.31 17.51
N THR A 274 31.68 -16.99 17.06
CA THR A 274 32.87 -17.76 17.40
C THR A 274 33.11 -17.56 18.90
N THR A 275 32.36 -18.25 19.75
CA THR A 275 32.62 -18.29 21.20
C THR A 275 33.60 -19.42 21.48
N THR A 276 34.85 -19.03 21.63
CA THR A 276 35.84 -19.80 22.37
C THR A 276 35.31 -20.06 23.78
N THR A 277 35.34 -21.33 24.16
CA THR A 277 34.89 -21.95 25.40
C THR A 277 35.36 -21.24 26.68
N THR A 278 34.41 -20.86 27.56
CA THR A 278 34.51 -21.13 29.01
C THR A 278 33.14 -21.08 29.70
N ALA A 279 33.00 -21.87 30.75
CA ALA A 279 31.76 -22.44 31.25
C ALA A 279 31.00 -21.64 32.34
N ALA A 280 29.76 -22.11 32.56
CA ALA A 280 28.90 -22.03 33.75
C ALA A 280 28.06 -20.76 34.00
N THR A 281 26.73 -20.87 33.89
CA THR A 281 25.78 -21.11 35.02
C THR A 281 24.34 -20.98 34.51
N ALA A 282 23.47 -21.90 34.91
CA ALA A 282 22.05 -21.94 34.55
C ALA A 282 21.22 -20.91 35.33
N VAL A 283 20.30 -20.21 34.65
CA VAL A 283 19.13 -19.55 35.26
C VAL A 283 17.92 -19.68 34.31
N THR A 284 16.82 -20.16 34.87
CA THR A 284 15.46 -20.29 34.31
C THR A 284 14.65 -18.99 34.43
N SER A 285 13.85 -18.63 33.42
CA SER A 285 12.67 -17.73 33.48
C SER A 285 11.99 -17.79 32.09
N SER A 286 10.77 -18.32 31.89
CA SER A 286 9.41 -17.88 32.27
C SER A 286 8.94 -16.58 31.62
N ASP A 287 8.07 -16.76 30.63
CA ASP A 287 6.98 -15.92 30.10
C ASP A 287 6.92 -14.42 30.46
N GLY A 288 6.88 -13.57 29.43
CA GLY A 288 6.50 -12.16 29.54
C GLY A 288 6.70 -11.39 28.24
N GLU A 289 5.59 -10.89 27.68
CA GLU A 289 5.52 -9.94 26.56
C GLU A 289 6.43 -8.72 26.75
N GLY A 290 7.19 -8.37 25.72
CA GLY A 290 8.00 -7.16 25.64
C GLY A 290 8.76 -7.16 24.32
N GLY A 291 8.47 -6.19 23.45
CA GLY A 291 9.00 -6.10 22.09
C GLY A 291 10.52 -6.06 22.05
N ASP A 292 11.10 -7.08 21.43
CA ASP A 292 12.45 -7.06 20.88
C ASP A 292 12.35 -6.55 19.43
N ASP A 293 12.38 -5.23 19.26
CA ASP A 293 12.65 -4.59 17.96
C ASP A 293 14.15 -4.74 17.66
N GLY A 294 14.57 -5.99 17.37
CA GLY A 294 15.97 -6.36 17.22
C GLY A 294 16.20 -7.22 15.98
N ASP A 295 16.54 -6.57 14.87
CA ASP A 295 17.30 -7.13 13.73
C ASP A 295 16.99 -8.60 13.35
N GLY A 296 15.72 -8.91 13.04
CA GLY A 296 15.32 -10.28 12.67
C GLY A 296 13.83 -10.55 12.47
N ALA A 297 12.94 -9.71 13.04
CA ALA A 297 11.49 -9.93 12.91
C ALA A 297 10.98 -9.67 11.48
N PRO A 298 10.08 -10.51 10.94
CA PRO A 298 9.42 -10.25 9.66
C PRO A 298 8.67 -8.92 9.66
N LEU A 299 8.69 -8.22 8.52
CA LEU A 299 7.88 -7.04 8.27
C LEU A 299 6.38 -7.37 8.45
N ARG A 300 5.67 -6.55 9.23
CA ARG A 300 4.25 -6.72 9.54
C ARG A 300 3.50 -5.40 9.41
N PHE A 301 2.21 -5.47 9.10
CA PHE A 301 1.32 -4.31 9.15
C PHE A 301 1.05 -3.94 10.61
N ARG A 302 1.02 -2.63 10.90
CA ARG A 302 0.67 -2.11 12.23
C ARG A 302 -0.15 -0.83 12.12
N GLY A 303 -0.92 -0.56 13.16
CA GLY A 303 -1.43 0.79 13.43
C GLY A 303 -0.49 1.55 14.37
N ILE A 304 -0.80 2.82 14.62
CA ILE A 304 -0.06 3.60 15.63
C ILE A 304 -0.46 3.15 17.05
N PRO A 305 0.41 3.36 18.07
CA PRO A 305 0.10 3.03 19.46
C PRO A 305 -1.20 3.68 19.96
N ASP A 306 -1.96 2.98 20.80
CA ASP A 306 -3.24 3.49 21.37
C ASP A 306 -3.04 4.79 22.17
N ALA A 307 -1.90 4.94 22.85
CA ALA A 307 -1.55 6.17 23.56
C ALA A 307 -1.37 7.38 22.63
N LEU A 308 -0.84 7.15 21.41
CA LEU A 308 -0.70 8.20 20.40
C LEU A 308 -2.05 8.48 19.73
N ALA A 309 -2.84 7.44 19.47
CA ALA A 309 -4.19 7.57 18.92
C ALA A 309 -5.13 8.34 19.85
N SER A 310 -4.97 8.19 21.16
CA SER A 310 -5.68 8.96 22.19
C SER A 310 -5.46 10.47 22.09
N ARG A 311 -4.43 10.91 21.35
CA ARG A 311 -4.19 12.31 21.00
C ARG A 311 -4.81 12.72 19.67
N HIS A 312 -5.81 11.96 19.19
CA HIS A 312 -6.50 12.18 17.92
C HIS A 312 -5.53 12.17 16.72
N LEU A 313 -4.62 11.21 16.73
CA LEU A 313 -3.77 10.90 15.59
C LEU A 313 -4.18 9.54 15.04
N GLU A 314 -3.93 9.36 13.75
CA GLU A 314 -4.03 8.06 13.10
C GLU A 314 -2.97 7.99 11.99
N GLY A 315 -2.54 6.78 11.64
CA GLY A 315 -1.63 6.57 10.52
C GLY A 315 -2.01 5.29 9.80
N SER A 316 -2.22 5.37 8.49
CA SER A 316 -2.60 4.19 7.69
C SER A 316 -1.52 3.11 7.78
N GLU A 317 -1.94 1.87 8.03
CA GLU A 317 -1.08 0.69 7.99
C GLU A 317 -0.46 0.49 6.60
N CYS A 318 -1.20 0.88 5.54
CA CYS A 318 -0.73 0.86 4.17
C CYS A 318 0.34 1.94 3.88
N CYS A 319 0.47 2.97 4.73
CA CYS A 319 1.57 3.92 4.70
C CYS A 319 2.74 3.46 5.56
N LEU A 320 2.44 3.05 6.81
CA LEU A 320 3.44 2.66 7.82
C LEU A 320 4.27 1.47 7.36
N ILE A 321 3.69 0.52 6.63
CA ILE A 321 4.43 -0.63 6.07
C ILE A 321 5.65 -0.20 5.23
N HIS A 322 5.60 0.96 4.56
CA HIS A 322 6.73 1.48 3.78
C HIS A 322 7.79 2.12 4.65
N ALA A 323 7.39 2.76 5.75
CA ALA A 323 8.31 3.32 6.72
C ALA A 323 9.06 2.22 7.48
N ASP A 324 8.40 1.10 7.72
CA ASP A 324 8.94 -0.07 8.43
C ASP A 324 9.75 -1.00 7.51
N ASN A 325 9.59 -0.87 6.19
CA ASN A 325 10.29 -1.72 5.23
C ASN A 325 11.79 -1.33 5.14
N PRO A 326 12.72 -2.23 5.53
CA PRO A 326 14.16 -1.94 5.55
C PRO A 326 14.76 -1.71 4.15
N LEU A 327 14.07 -2.12 3.09
CA LEU A 327 14.51 -1.87 1.71
C LEU A 327 14.12 -0.48 1.21
N THR A 328 13.19 0.23 1.86
CA THR A 328 12.70 1.55 1.42
C THR A 328 13.83 2.57 1.25
N PRO A 329 14.79 2.74 2.18
CA PRO A 329 15.87 3.72 2.02
C PRO A 329 16.76 3.47 0.79
N GLY A 330 16.99 2.21 0.42
CA GLY A 330 17.89 1.83 -0.67
C GLY A 330 17.21 1.63 -2.03
N ARG A 331 15.99 1.09 -2.04
CA ARG A 331 15.25 0.74 -3.28
C ARG A 331 14.06 1.64 -3.57
N GLY A 332 13.57 2.37 -2.57
CA GLY A 332 12.49 3.36 -2.71
C GLY A 332 11.09 2.78 -2.93
N VAL A 333 10.11 3.67 -2.81
CA VAL A 333 8.70 3.43 -3.12
C VAL A 333 8.32 4.23 -4.37
N TRP A 334 7.64 3.57 -5.30
CA TRP A 334 7.36 4.12 -6.62
C TRP A 334 5.86 4.08 -6.93
N LEU A 335 5.30 5.22 -7.34
CA LEU A 335 3.98 5.26 -7.95
C LEU A 335 4.12 5.11 -9.47
N ASN A 336 3.39 4.19 -10.10
CA ASN A 336 3.35 4.05 -11.55
C ASN A 336 2.06 4.70 -12.12
N PRO A 337 2.14 5.90 -12.73
CA PRO A 337 0.96 6.62 -13.22
C PRO A 337 0.29 5.98 -14.46
N HIS A 338 0.91 4.96 -15.06
CA HIS A 338 0.36 4.21 -16.20
C HIS A 338 -0.50 3.01 -15.77
N VAL A 339 -0.41 2.63 -14.50
CA VAL A 339 -1.23 1.60 -13.88
C VAL A 339 -2.36 2.28 -13.12
N ARG A 340 -3.57 2.23 -13.67
CA ARG A 340 -4.74 2.92 -13.15
C ARG A 340 -5.87 1.92 -12.99
N VAL A 341 -6.30 1.68 -11.76
CA VAL A 341 -7.33 0.70 -11.40
C VAL A 341 -8.60 1.42 -10.93
N GLY A 342 -9.74 0.74 -10.98
CA GLY A 342 -11.03 1.36 -10.65
C GLY A 342 -11.88 0.51 -9.72
N TYR A 343 -12.61 1.12 -8.77
CA TYR A 343 -13.56 0.43 -7.89
C TYR A 343 -14.85 -0.02 -8.60
N GLY A 344 -14.86 0.04 -9.93
CA GLY A 344 -15.92 -0.41 -10.81
C GLY A 344 -15.47 -0.30 -12.26
N ARG A 345 -16.15 -1.03 -13.16
CA ARG A 345 -15.83 -1.04 -14.60
C ARG A 345 -15.86 0.36 -15.20
N GLU A 346 -16.89 1.14 -14.92
CA GLU A 346 -17.03 2.50 -15.43
C GLU A 346 -15.84 3.38 -15.02
N ALA A 347 -15.44 3.33 -13.75
CA ALA A 347 -14.29 4.09 -13.26
C ALA A 347 -12.98 3.65 -13.93
N TYR A 348 -12.79 2.33 -14.10
CA TYR A 348 -11.62 1.76 -14.78
C TYR A 348 -11.55 2.18 -16.26
N GLU A 349 -12.65 2.05 -17.00
CA GLU A 349 -12.71 2.41 -18.42
C GLU A 349 -12.52 3.92 -18.64
N ALA A 350 -13.09 4.76 -17.75
CA ALA A 350 -12.92 6.21 -17.81
C ALA A 350 -11.48 6.69 -17.61
N VAL A 351 -10.66 5.93 -16.87
CA VAL A 351 -9.24 6.23 -16.69
C VAL A 351 -8.33 5.45 -17.63
N ASN A 352 -8.85 4.47 -18.37
CA ASN A 352 -8.14 3.70 -19.38
C ASN A 352 -8.81 3.76 -20.76
N PRO A 353 -8.97 4.97 -21.34
CA PRO A 353 -9.56 5.10 -22.66
C PRO A 353 -8.76 4.29 -23.70
N GLY A 354 -9.47 3.65 -24.64
CA GLY A 354 -8.85 2.79 -25.65
C GLY A 354 -8.05 1.63 -25.04
N GLY A 355 -8.52 1.01 -23.95
CA GLY A 355 -7.79 -0.07 -23.28
C GLY A 355 -6.52 0.39 -22.53
N GLY A 356 -6.36 1.70 -22.34
CA GLY A 356 -5.17 2.30 -21.74
C GLY A 356 -4.10 2.75 -22.76
N GLU A 357 -4.36 2.57 -24.06
CA GLU A 357 -3.49 3.07 -25.12
C GLU A 357 -3.64 4.58 -25.34
N ALA A 358 -4.83 5.14 -25.05
CA ALA A 358 -5.06 6.55 -25.22
C ALA A 358 -4.53 7.36 -24.03
N MET A 359 -4.05 8.58 -24.33
CA MET A 359 -3.54 9.49 -23.32
C MET A 359 -4.61 9.88 -22.30
N TRP A 360 -4.30 9.65 -21.03
CA TRP A 360 -5.11 10.09 -19.91
C TRP A 360 -4.22 10.73 -18.83
N PRO A 361 -4.66 11.83 -18.20
CA PRO A 361 -5.76 12.70 -18.61
C PRO A 361 -5.47 13.36 -19.97
N GLY A 362 -6.51 13.72 -20.71
CA GLY A 362 -6.36 14.40 -22.00
C GLY A 362 -5.66 15.77 -21.89
N MET A 363 -5.15 16.28 -23.02
CA MET A 363 -4.29 17.49 -23.07
C MET A 363 -4.88 18.70 -22.37
N GLY A 364 -6.17 19.00 -22.60
CA GLY A 364 -6.83 20.13 -21.95
C GLY A 364 -6.86 20.01 -20.42
N ALA A 365 -7.05 18.79 -19.89
CA ALA A 365 -7.01 18.53 -18.45
C ALA A 365 -5.58 18.68 -17.89
N ARG A 366 -4.56 18.25 -18.63
CA ARG A 366 -3.15 18.44 -18.25
C ARG A 366 -2.78 19.93 -18.19
N VAL A 367 -3.12 20.71 -19.21
CA VAL A 367 -2.85 22.17 -19.21
C VAL A 367 -3.51 22.85 -18.01
N ARG A 368 -4.80 22.59 -17.78
CA ARG A 368 -5.53 23.11 -16.60
C ARG A 368 -4.93 22.63 -15.29
N GLY A 369 -4.51 21.37 -15.21
CA GLY A 369 -3.91 20.77 -14.00
C GLY A 369 -2.57 21.41 -13.63
N VAL A 370 -1.68 21.63 -14.60
CA VAL A 370 -0.41 22.35 -14.38
C VAL A 370 -0.67 23.77 -13.88
N TRP A 371 -1.59 24.49 -14.51
CA TRP A 371 -1.93 25.84 -14.09
C TRP A 371 -2.52 25.88 -12.67
N ARG A 372 -3.47 25.00 -12.36
CA ARG A 372 -4.03 24.84 -11.01
C ARG A 372 -2.95 24.51 -9.99
N SER A 373 -2.04 23.57 -10.27
CA SER A 373 -0.97 23.19 -9.35
C SER A 373 -0.08 24.38 -8.96
N ARG A 374 0.12 25.36 -9.86
CA ARG A 374 0.86 26.61 -9.55
C ARG A 374 0.11 27.48 -8.55
N VAL A 375 -1.21 27.66 -8.74
CA VAL A 375 -2.06 28.45 -7.85
C VAL A 375 -2.16 27.80 -6.48
N TRP A 376 -2.40 26.49 -6.44
CA TRP A 376 -2.56 25.73 -5.20
C TRP A 376 -1.24 25.50 -4.47
N GLY A 377 -0.08 25.60 -5.14
CA GLY A 377 1.21 25.30 -4.55
C GLY A 377 1.56 26.16 -3.31
N VAL A 378 1.16 27.43 -3.28
CA VAL A 378 1.37 28.30 -2.11
C VAL A 378 0.42 27.93 -0.97
N TRP A 379 -0.88 27.84 -1.28
CA TRP A 379 -1.92 27.48 -0.31
C TRP A 379 -1.73 26.09 0.30
N GLY A 380 -1.32 25.12 -0.52
CA GLY A 380 -1.06 23.75 -0.09
C GLY A 380 0.10 23.64 0.90
N ARG A 381 1.16 24.45 0.74
CA ARG A 381 2.23 24.51 1.74
C ARG A 381 1.73 25.07 3.06
N VAL A 382 0.99 26.19 3.02
CA VAL A 382 0.46 26.83 4.25
C VAL A 382 -0.45 25.86 5.01
N ARG A 383 -1.43 25.26 4.31
CA ARG A 383 -2.34 24.28 4.90
C ARG A 383 -1.60 23.05 5.44
N GLY A 384 -0.68 22.49 4.64
CA GLY A 384 0.11 21.33 5.02
C GLY A 384 1.02 21.60 6.23
N SER A 385 1.63 22.78 6.31
CA SER A 385 2.42 23.20 7.47
C SER A 385 1.58 23.35 8.74
N GLY A 386 0.34 23.87 8.63
CA GLY A 386 -0.57 23.96 9.76
C GLY A 386 -0.97 22.58 10.31
N GLU A 387 -1.39 21.67 9.42
CA GLU A 387 -1.73 20.29 9.82
C GLU A 387 -0.51 19.55 10.37
N GLY A 388 0.64 19.64 9.70
CA GLY A 388 1.90 19.04 10.13
C GLY A 388 2.37 19.57 11.49
N TRP A 389 2.16 20.85 11.78
CA TRP A 389 2.47 21.42 13.09
C TRP A 389 1.60 20.82 14.21
N VAL A 390 0.29 20.63 13.96
CA VAL A 390 -0.61 20.00 14.95
C VAL A 390 -0.17 18.56 15.22
N VAL A 391 0.11 17.79 14.16
CA VAL A 391 0.60 16.41 14.28
C VAL A 391 1.91 16.37 15.06
N ARG A 392 2.89 17.19 14.68
CA ARG A 392 4.21 17.24 15.33
C ARG A 392 4.09 17.60 16.81
N ARG A 393 3.30 18.62 17.17
CA ARG A 393 3.08 19.02 18.57
C ARG A 393 2.47 17.90 19.40
N ARG A 394 1.58 17.08 18.82
CA ARG A 394 0.95 15.96 19.52
C ARG A 394 1.90 14.79 19.71
N VAL A 395 2.77 14.52 18.73
CA VAL A 395 3.86 13.54 18.84
C VAL A 395 4.89 14.00 19.87
N GLU A 396 5.34 15.25 19.81
CA GLU A 396 6.26 15.85 20.81
C GLU A 396 5.67 15.78 22.22
N GLY A 397 4.39 16.14 22.38
CA GLY A 397 3.72 16.07 23.66
C GLY A 397 3.46 14.65 24.17
N TRP A 398 3.50 13.64 23.31
CA TRP A 398 3.44 12.22 23.70
C TRP A 398 4.74 11.76 24.37
N GLY A 399 5.87 12.41 24.05
CA GLY A 399 7.14 12.23 24.75
C GLY A 399 7.86 10.90 24.45
N GLY A 400 7.33 10.10 23.51
CA GLY A 400 7.70 8.70 23.34
C GLY A 400 7.10 7.87 24.48
N GLY A 401 6.24 6.89 24.16
CA GLY A 401 5.78 5.91 25.14
C GLY A 401 6.97 5.14 25.76
N GLU A 402 6.70 4.39 26.83
CA GLU A 402 7.56 3.66 27.80
C GLU A 402 8.99 3.16 27.44
N ALA A 403 9.49 3.32 26.22
CA ALA A 403 10.85 2.94 25.80
C ALA A 403 11.60 4.01 24.96
N GLY A 404 11.08 5.23 24.77
CA GLY A 404 11.78 6.27 23.99
C GLY A 404 11.95 5.95 22.49
N VAL A 405 11.20 4.95 21.99
CA VAL A 405 11.18 4.56 20.58
C VAL A 405 10.32 5.57 19.80
N GLY A 406 10.89 6.15 18.75
CA GLY A 406 10.16 7.02 17.82
C GLY A 406 8.96 6.30 17.19
N VAL A 407 7.97 7.04 16.69
CA VAL A 407 6.75 6.43 16.12
C VAL A 407 7.07 5.58 14.88
N GLY A 408 8.12 5.97 14.14
CA GLY A 408 8.48 5.41 12.85
C GLY A 408 7.42 5.75 11.81
N GLY A 409 7.78 6.56 10.81
CA GLY A 409 6.83 6.91 9.74
C GLY A 409 5.92 8.09 10.08
N GLU A 410 6.44 9.15 10.70
CA GLU A 410 5.69 10.35 11.10
C GLU A 410 4.97 11.02 9.92
N HIS A 411 5.50 10.87 8.70
CA HIS A 411 4.87 11.36 7.46
C HIS A 411 3.55 10.65 7.13
N CYS A 412 3.27 9.50 7.72
CA CYS A 412 2.00 8.79 7.60
C CYS A 412 0.90 9.36 8.49
N LEU A 413 1.28 10.05 9.58
CA LEU A 413 0.37 10.51 10.61
C LEU A 413 -0.54 11.64 10.10
N VAL A 414 -1.79 11.58 10.52
CA VAL A 414 -2.81 12.59 10.23
C VAL A 414 -3.54 13.01 11.50
N ASN A 415 -4.06 14.22 11.50
CA ASN A 415 -4.93 14.74 12.57
C ASN A 415 -6.37 14.26 12.34
N GLU A 416 -6.61 12.96 12.47
CA GLU A 416 -7.91 12.32 12.33
C GLU A 416 -8.01 11.11 13.26
N MET A 417 -9.21 10.58 13.43
CA MET A 417 -9.46 9.29 14.08
C MET A 417 -10.51 8.50 13.30
N GLN A 418 -10.32 7.19 13.17
CA GLN A 418 -11.19 6.31 12.40
C GLN A 418 -11.60 5.08 13.20
N VAL A 419 -12.90 4.77 13.22
CA VAL A 419 -13.45 3.62 13.95
C VAL A 419 -14.29 2.74 13.02
N VAL A 420 -14.34 1.46 13.35
CA VAL A 420 -15.20 0.46 12.68
C VAL A 420 -16.65 0.71 13.09
N VAL A 421 -17.56 0.52 12.14
CA VAL A 421 -19.00 0.46 12.37
C VAL A 421 -19.56 -0.75 11.63
N GLU A 422 -20.77 -1.18 11.99
CA GLU A 422 -21.39 -2.38 11.42
C GLU A 422 -21.34 -2.40 9.89
N ASN A 423 -21.65 -1.25 9.25
CA ASN A 423 -21.65 -1.06 7.80
C ASN A 423 -20.36 -0.44 7.23
N GLY A 424 -19.22 -0.59 7.92
CA GLY A 424 -17.91 -0.19 7.40
C GLY A 424 -17.10 0.58 8.44
N TRP A 425 -16.87 1.87 8.21
CA TRP A 425 -16.06 2.71 9.08
C TRP A 425 -16.48 4.18 9.00
N ARG A 426 -16.03 4.99 9.95
CA ARG A 426 -16.32 6.43 10.02
C ARG A 426 -15.17 7.24 10.61
N HIS A 427 -15.10 8.51 10.24
CA HIS A 427 -14.30 9.52 10.93
C HIS A 427 -14.97 9.95 12.24
N LEU A 428 -14.18 10.48 13.18
CA LEU A 428 -14.63 11.05 14.45
C LEU A 428 -14.32 12.53 14.58
#